data_AF-A0A841H945-F1
#
_entry.id   AF-A0A841H945-F1
#
_cell.length_a   1.000
_cell.length_b   1.000
_cell.length_c   1.000
_cell.angle_alpha   90.00
_cell.angle_beta   90.00
_cell.angle_gamma   90.00
#
_symmetry.space_group_name_H-M   'P 1'
#
loop_
_entity.id
_entity.type
_entity.pdbx_description
1 polymer ?
#
loop_
_entity_poly.entity_id
_entity_poly.type
_entity_poly.pdbx_seq_one_letter_code
_entity_poly.pdbx_strand_id
1 'polypeptide(L)'
;MPAATVSRADNRYLTAIFIVGTVEDCRAETGAVAAELDVSPSTVTERFRDLAARDLVDYERYQGATLTDRGERIARTLAWKRCLAHHFSADELDLPADTADELGGALSADAAAALREHIDHPCEGGCRAPAVRLPECTVYSTASR
;
A
#
# COMPACT_ATOMS: atom_id res chain seq x y z
N MET A 1 -21.02 1.73 -14.49
CA MET A 1 -20.22 2.76 -13.77
C MET A 1 -18.77 2.55 -14.17
N PRO A 2 -18.11 3.47 -14.91
CA PRO A 2 -16.72 3.25 -15.29
C PRO A 2 -15.87 3.22 -14.02
N ALA A 3 -15.03 2.20 -13.87
CA ALA A 3 -14.10 2.10 -12.75
C ALA A 3 -13.19 3.34 -12.80
N ALA A 4 -13.35 4.24 -11.82
CA ALA A 4 -12.47 5.40 -11.68
C ALA A 4 -11.02 4.92 -11.76
N THR A 5 -10.30 5.38 -12.79
CA THR A 5 -8.89 5.05 -13.03
C THR A 5 -8.09 5.58 -11.85
N VAL A 6 -7.58 4.67 -11.03
CA VAL A 6 -6.75 5.01 -9.88
C VAL A 6 -5.37 5.42 -10.40
N SER A 7 -4.99 6.67 -10.12
CA SER A 7 -3.71 7.23 -10.59
C SER A 7 -2.53 6.75 -9.73
N ARG A 8 -1.29 6.94 -10.21
CA ARG A 8 -0.08 6.65 -9.41
C ARG A 8 -0.06 7.43 -8.10
N ALA A 9 -0.53 8.67 -8.12
CA ALA A 9 -0.68 9.48 -6.91
C ALA A 9 -1.68 8.83 -5.95
N ASP A 10 -2.86 8.43 -6.43
CA ASP A 10 -3.88 7.78 -5.60
C ASP A 10 -3.36 6.48 -4.97
N ASN A 11 -2.63 5.68 -5.73
CA ASN A 11 -1.98 4.46 -5.23
C ASN A 11 -1.05 4.77 -4.05
N ARG A 12 -0.29 5.86 -4.13
CA ARG A 12 0.62 6.31 -3.06
C ARG A 12 -0.16 6.64 -1.79
N TYR A 13 -1.27 7.38 -1.90
CA TYR A 13 -2.12 7.72 -0.76
C TYR A 13 -2.84 6.49 -0.18
N LEU A 14 -3.40 5.61 -1.01
CA LEU A 14 -4.06 4.39 -0.54
C LEU A 14 -3.09 3.47 0.21
N THR A 15 -1.84 3.39 -0.27
CA THR A 15 -0.78 2.62 0.41
C THR A 15 -0.41 3.24 1.74
N ALA A 16 -0.23 4.56 1.82
CA ALA A 16 0.06 5.25 3.08
C ALA A 16 -1.08 5.12 4.10
N ILE A 17 -2.34 5.28 3.67
CA ILE A 17 -3.51 5.06 4.54
C ILE A 17 -3.57 3.62 5.03
N PHE A 18 -3.26 2.65 4.16
CA PHE A 18 -3.20 1.25 4.56
C PHE A 18 -2.13 1.03 5.64
N ILE A 19 -0.92 1.53 5.44
CA ILE A 19 0.20 1.39 6.39
C ILE A 19 -0.16 2.07 7.71
N VAL A 20 -0.51 3.35 7.70
CA VAL A 20 -0.82 4.11 8.92
C VAL A 20 -2.04 3.51 9.65
N GLY A 21 -3.13 3.22 8.93
CA GLY A 21 -4.35 2.69 9.53
C GLY A 21 -4.20 1.26 10.06
N THR A 22 -3.34 0.43 9.47
CA THR A 22 -3.04 -0.91 10.01
C THR A 22 -2.04 -0.89 11.16
N VAL A 23 -1.16 0.11 11.25
CA VAL A 23 -0.22 0.27 12.37
C VAL A 23 -0.94 0.68 13.65
N GLU A 24 -1.96 1.53 13.55
CA GLU A 24 -2.62 2.11 14.71
C GLU A 24 -3.97 1.44 15.07
N ASP A 25 -4.40 0.42 14.30
CA ASP A 25 -5.74 -0.20 14.37
C ASP A 25 -6.86 0.83 14.48
N CYS A 26 -6.67 1.95 13.79
CA CYS A 26 -7.49 3.14 13.90
C CYS A 26 -7.54 3.89 12.54
N ARG A 27 -8.35 4.95 12.48
CA ARG A 27 -8.41 5.82 11.30
C ARG A 27 -7.04 6.42 11.05
N ALA A 28 -6.55 6.37 9.81
CA ALA A 28 -5.26 6.95 9.47
C ALA A 28 -5.31 8.47 9.62
N GLU A 29 -4.63 8.99 10.64
CA GLU A 29 -4.60 10.43 10.93
C GLU A 29 -3.97 11.20 9.76
N THR A 30 -4.53 12.36 9.43
CA THR A 30 -4.01 13.22 8.36
C THR A 30 -2.54 13.59 8.60
N GLY A 31 -2.14 13.81 9.85
CA GLY A 31 -0.76 14.14 10.21
C GLY A 31 0.22 12.99 9.97
N ALA A 32 -0.15 11.78 10.38
CA ALA A 32 0.66 10.59 10.17
C ALA A 32 0.82 10.27 8.67
N VAL A 33 -0.25 10.36 7.89
CA VAL A 33 -0.17 10.17 6.43
C VAL A 33 0.63 11.28 5.74
N ALA A 34 0.59 12.51 6.25
CA ALA A 34 1.40 13.61 5.74
C ALA A 34 2.90 13.36 5.96
N ALA A 35 3.27 12.86 7.13
CA ALA A 35 4.64 12.50 7.47
C ALA A 35 5.15 11.32 6.62
N GLU A 36 4.34 10.27 6.48
CA GLU A 36 4.67 9.08 5.66
C GLU A 36 4.93 9.44 4.18
N LEU A 37 4.20 10.43 3.66
CA LEU A 37 4.31 10.86 2.26
C LEU A 37 5.26 12.04 2.03
N ASP A 38 5.83 12.62 3.08
CA ASP A 38 6.58 13.88 3.03
C ASP A 38 5.82 14.99 2.26
N VAL A 39 4.56 15.22 2.64
CA VAL A 39 3.70 16.26 2.06
C VAL A 39 3.00 17.08 3.13
N SER A 40 2.37 18.19 2.74
CA SER A 40 1.61 19.01 3.68
C SER A 40 0.30 18.33 4.13
N PRO A 41 -0.13 18.48 5.41
CA PRO A 41 -1.43 17.98 5.87
C PRO A 41 -2.64 18.51 5.09
N SER A 42 -2.54 19.73 4.54
CA SER A 42 -3.53 20.30 3.63
C SER A 42 -3.69 19.47 2.35
N THR A 43 -2.57 19.05 1.75
CA THR A 43 -2.57 18.20 0.54
C THR A 43 -3.21 16.85 0.83
N VAL A 44 -2.90 16.24 1.97
CA VAL A 44 -3.53 14.98 2.40
C VAL A 44 -5.03 15.14 2.56
N THR A 45 -5.48 16.23 3.19
CA THR A 45 -6.91 16.50 3.40
C THR A 45 -7.67 16.64 2.09
N GLU A 46 -7.11 17.36 1.12
CA GLU A 46 -7.70 17.48 -0.22
C GLU A 46 -7.80 16.12 -0.91
N ARG A 47 -6.75 15.30 -0.79
CA ARG A 47 -6.70 13.96 -1.39
C ARG A 47 -7.66 12.99 -0.72
N PHE A 48 -7.82 13.04 0.59
CA PHE A 48 -8.80 12.22 1.31
C PHE A 48 -10.22 12.54 0.85
N ARG A 49 -10.55 13.81 0.62
CA ARG A 49 -11.86 14.21 0.09
C ARG A 49 -12.11 13.68 -1.33
N ASP A 50 -11.10 13.75 -2.21
CA ASP A 50 -11.21 13.18 -3.57
C ASP A 50 -11.40 11.66 -3.54
N LEU A 51 -10.59 10.96 -2.75
CA LEU A 51 -10.68 9.51 -2.60
C LEU A 51 -12.03 9.08 -1.98
N ALA A 52 -12.55 9.86 -1.02
CA ALA A 52 -13.85 9.61 -0.42
C ALA A 52 -15.00 9.81 -1.40
N ALA A 53 -14.94 10.87 -2.22
CA ALA A 53 -15.92 11.09 -3.29
C ALA A 53 -15.96 9.95 -4.32
N ARG A 54 -14.89 9.15 -4.40
CA ARG A 54 -14.74 7.97 -5.27
C ARG A 54 -14.98 6.64 -4.56
N ASP A 55 -15.44 6.65 -3.32
CA ASP A 55 -15.72 5.45 -2.51
C ASP A 55 -14.48 4.56 -2.31
N LEU A 56 -13.30 5.17 -2.14
CA LEU A 56 -12.05 4.46 -1.85
C LEU A 56 -11.65 4.57 -0.38
N VAL A 57 -12.08 5.63 0.30
CA VAL A 57 -11.83 5.85 1.73
C VAL A 57 -13.08 6.42 2.38
N ASP A 58 -13.27 6.11 3.65
CA ASP A 58 -14.19 6.82 4.55
C ASP A 58 -13.40 7.87 5.33
N TYR A 59 -13.61 9.15 4.98
CA TYR A 59 -12.89 10.27 5.59
C TYR A 59 -13.78 11.04 6.57
N GLU A 60 -13.32 11.12 7.81
CA GLU A 60 -13.94 11.94 8.86
C GLU A 60 -13.02 13.10 9.26
N ARG A 61 -13.60 14.31 9.30
CA ARG A 61 -12.85 15.51 9.68
C ARG A 61 -12.32 15.36 11.11
N TYR A 62 -11.04 15.69 11.29
CA TYR A 62 -10.29 15.56 12.55
C TYR A 62 -10.00 14.12 13.01
N GLN A 63 -10.64 13.11 12.43
CA GLN A 63 -10.39 11.71 12.78
C GLN A 63 -9.50 10.99 11.76
N GLY A 64 -9.38 11.50 10.54
CA GLY A 64 -8.58 10.87 9.49
C GLY A 64 -9.41 9.98 8.56
N ALA A 65 -8.78 9.01 7.91
CA ALA A 65 -9.43 8.19 6.89
C ALA A 65 -9.24 6.68 7.13
N THR A 66 -10.27 5.90 6.84
CA THR A 66 -10.20 4.43 6.76
C THR A 66 -10.44 3.99 5.32
N LEU A 67 -9.84 2.89 4.88
CA LEU A 67 -10.13 2.34 3.55
C LEU A 67 -11.54 1.76 3.52
N THR A 68 -12.27 1.97 2.42
CA THR A 68 -13.47 1.17 2.13
C THR A 68 -13.05 -0.22 1.66
N ASP A 69 -13.98 -1.18 1.58
CA ASP A 69 -13.70 -2.51 1.00
C ASP A 69 -13.04 -2.41 -0.37
N ARG A 70 -13.43 -1.41 -1.17
CA ARG A 70 -12.87 -1.17 -2.50
C ARG A 70 -11.45 -0.61 -2.41
N GLY A 71 -11.23 0.39 -1.56
CA GLY A 71 -9.89 0.94 -1.33
C GLY A 71 -8.92 -0.10 -0.78
N GLU A 72 -9.40 -0.94 0.13
CA GLU A 72 -8.59 -1.97 0.78
C GLU A 72 -8.10 -3.02 -0.21
N ARG A 73 -8.95 -3.51 -1.12
CA ARG A 73 -8.52 -4.45 -2.19
C ARG A 73 -7.38 -3.87 -3.04
N ILE A 74 -7.46 -2.58 -3.35
CA ILE A 74 -6.45 -1.88 -4.15
C ILE A 74 -5.17 -1.71 -3.33
N ALA A 75 -5.28 -1.23 -2.09
CA ALA A 75 -4.15 -1.02 -1.21
C ALA A 75 -3.38 -2.32 -0.91
N ARG A 76 -4.09 -3.44 -0.69
CA ARG A 76 -3.49 -4.77 -0.50
C ARG A 76 -2.72 -5.25 -1.73
N THR A 77 -3.22 -4.93 -2.93
CA THR A 77 -2.54 -5.24 -4.19
C THR A 77 -1.26 -4.42 -4.34
N LEU A 78 -1.33 -3.13 -4.02
CA LEU A 78 -0.17 -2.22 -4.07
C LEU A 78 0.89 -2.61 -3.04
N ALA A 79 0.48 -2.92 -1.81
CA ALA A 79 1.36 -3.40 -0.76
C ALA A 79 2.09 -4.69 -1.17
N TRP A 80 1.39 -5.63 -1.82
CA TRP A 80 2.01 -6.84 -2.36
C TRP A 80 3.08 -6.55 -3.42
N LYS A 81 2.80 -5.63 -4.36
CA LYS A 81 3.79 -5.25 -5.39
C LYS A 81 5.01 -4.54 -4.83
N ARG A 82 4.80 -3.64 -3.86
CA ARG A 82 5.88 -2.96 -3.11
C ARG A 82 6.79 -3.99 -2.45
N CYS A 83 6.20 -4.95 -1.78
CA CYS A 83 6.87 -6.05 -1.10
C CYS A 83 7.73 -6.93 -2.04
N LEU A 84 7.21 -7.30 -3.21
CA LEU A 84 8.03 -7.98 -4.24
C LEU A 84 9.21 -7.11 -4.71
N ALA A 85 8.97 -5.81 -4.90
CA ALA A 85 10.02 -4.88 -5.34
C ALA A 85 11.11 -4.68 -4.28
N HIS A 86 10.77 -4.62 -2.99
CA HIS A 86 11.75 -4.56 -1.90
C HIS A 86 12.60 -5.82 -1.81
N HIS A 87 11.97 -7.00 -1.88
CA HIS A 87 12.70 -8.27 -1.86
C HIS A 87 13.66 -8.38 -3.06
N PHE A 88 13.15 -8.14 -4.27
CA PHE A 88 13.99 -8.16 -5.47
C PHE A 88 15.12 -7.12 -5.41
N SER A 89 14.83 -5.94 -4.87
CA SER A 89 15.84 -4.91 -4.68
C SER A 89 16.93 -5.34 -3.72
N ALA A 90 16.57 -5.85 -2.54
CA ALA A 90 17.53 -6.27 -1.51
C ALA A 90 18.40 -7.44 -1.99
N ASP A 91 17.82 -8.37 -2.77
CA ASP A 91 18.52 -9.58 -3.19
C ASP A 91 19.40 -9.34 -4.44
N GLU A 92 18.99 -8.45 -5.36
CA GLU A 92 19.61 -8.36 -6.69
C GLU A 92 20.04 -6.96 -7.15
N LEU A 93 19.43 -5.87 -6.68
CA LEU A 93 19.63 -4.53 -7.25
C LEU A 93 20.20 -3.47 -6.30
N ASP A 94 20.17 -3.70 -4.98
CA ASP A 94 20.60 -2.78 -3.93
C ASP A 94 20.02 -1.35 -4.10
N LEU A 95 18.74 -1.25 -4.47
CA LEU A 95 18.09 0.05 -4.63
C LEU A 95 17.69 0.65 -3.27
N PRO A 96 17.71 1.99 -3.14
CA PRO A 96 17.10 2.67 -2.01
C PRO A 96 15.61 2.32 -1.85
N ALA A 97 15.13 2.33 -0.60
CA ALA A 97 13.75 1.96 -0.27
C ALA A 97 12.70 2.74 -1.08
N ASP A 98 12.89 4.05 -1.25
CA ASP A 98 11.98 4.90 -2.04
C ASP A 98 11.93 4.47 -3.51
N THR A 99 13.05 4.05 -4.09
CA THR A 99 13.12 3.58 -5.47
C THR A 99 12.42 2.22 -5.62
N ALA A 100 12.58 1.32 -4.64
CA ALA A 100 11.87 0.05 -4.62
C ALA A 100 10.35 0.25 -4.49
N ASP A 101 9.90 1.24 -3.71
CA ASP A 101 8.49 1.64 -3.62
C ASP A 101 7.92 2.08 -4.95
N GLU A 102 8.65 2.94 -5.65
CA GLU A 102 8.27 3.41 -6.97
C GLU A 102 8.18 2.27 -7.98
N LEU A 103 9.13 1.34 -7.95
CA LEU A 103 9.12 0.14 -8.77
C LEU A 103 7.85 -0.67 -8.52
N GLY A 104 7.54 -0.98 -7.24
CA GLY A 104 6.33 -1.71 -6.86
C GLY A 104 5.05 -1.02 -7.33
N GLY A 105 4.96 0.30 -7.20
CA GLY A 105 3.81 1.08 -7.69
C GLY A 105 3.65 1.11 -9.21
N ALA A 106 4.72 0.82 -9.97
CA ALA A 106 4.70 0.78 -11.44
C ALA A 106 4.46 -0.63 -12.01
N LEU A 107 4.64 -1.69 -11.22
CA LEU A 107 4.45 -3.06 -11.70
C LEU A 107 3.01 -3.30 -12.17
N SER A 108 2.86 -3.89 -13.36
CA SER A 108 1.59 -4.48 -13.79
C SER A 108 1.30 -5.75 -12.98
N ALA A 109 0.08 -6.29 -13.07
CA ALA A 109 -0.25 -7.55 -12.40
C ALA A 109 0.61 -8.71 -12.94
N ASP A 110 0.78 -8.78 -14.26
CA ASP A 110 1.58 -9.82 -14.91
C ASP A 110 3.07 -9.71 -14.58
N ALA A 111 3.61 -8.49 -14.56
CA ALA A 111 5.01 -8.26 -14.18
C ALA A 111 5.26 -8.63 -12.71
N ALA A 112 4.33 -8.30 -11.81
CA ALA A 112 4.42 -8.70 -10.41
C ALA A 112 4.34 -10.24 -10.25
N ALA A 113 3.48 -10.91 -11.01
CA ALA A 113 3.38 -12.37 -10.99
C ALA A 113 4.66 -13.05 -11.50
N ALA A 114 5.26 -12.53 -12.57
CA ALA A 114 6.53 -13.01 -13.10
C ALA A 114 7.69 -12.76 -12.12
N LEU A 115 7.74 -11.57 -11.50
CA LEU A 115 8.75 -11.25 -10.50
C LEU A 115 8.65 -12.19 -9.30
N ARG A 116 7.44 -12.43 -8.79
CA ARG A 116 7.19 -13.40 -7.70
C ARG A 116 7.77 -14.77 -8.01
N GLU A 117 7.58 -15.28 -9.22
CA GLU A 117 8.13 -16.57 -9.64
C GLU A 117 9.66 -16.55 -9.71
N HIS A 118 10.24 -15.45 -10.17
CA HIS A 118 11.69 -15.28 -10.25
C HIS A 118 12.37 -15.33 -8.88
N ILE A 119 11.81 -14.62 -7.89
CA ILE A 119 12.35 -14.55 -6.53
C ILE A 119 11.76 -15.62 -5.59
N ASP A 120 11.07 -16.63 -6.13
CA ASP A 120 10.38 -17.71 -5.40
C ASP A 120 9.58 -17.23 -4.17
N HIS A 121 8.83 -16.14 -4.34
CA HIS A 121 8.16 -15.47 -3.22
C HIS A 121 6.76 -16.09 -2.97
N PRO A 122 6.41 -16.46 -1.73
CA PRO A 122 5.23 -17.29 -1.44
C PRO A 122 3.88 -16.54 -1.48
N CYS A 123 3.84 -15.23 -1.75
CA CYS A 123 2.60 -14.45 -1.71
C CYS A 123 1.78 -14.58 -3.01
N GLU A 124 0.54 -15.06 -2.93
CA GLU A 124 -0.32 -15.41 -4.08
C GLU A 124 -1.11 -14.25 -4.76
N GLY A 125 -0.76 -12.98 -4.53
CA GLY A 125 -1.41 -11.86 -5.25
C GLY A 125 -2.24 -10.89 -4.41
N GLY A 126 -1.96 -10.79 -3.11
CA GLY A 126 -2.48 -9.72 -2.26
C GLY A 126 -1.84 -9.76 -0.88
N CYS A 127 -1.49 -8.59 -0.35
CA CYS A 127 -0.92 -8.50 0.99
C CYS A 127 -1.99 -8.90 2.02
N ARG A 128 -1.81 -10.05 2.66
CA ARG A 128 -2.67 -10.54 3.75
C ARG A 128 -2.13 -10.18 5.14
N ALA A 129 -1.12 -9.31 5.23
CA ALA A 129 -0.55 -8.88 6.51
C ALA A 129 -1.65 -8.37 7.45
N PRO A 130 -1.60 -8.79 8.72
CA PRO A 130 -1.01 -7.92 9.74
C PRO A 130 0.08 -8.65 10.53
N ALA A 131 1.10 -7.93 11.01
CA ALA A 131 2.03 -8.50 11.99
C ALA A 131 2.61 -7.44 12.94
N VAL A 132 1.88 -6.37 13.29
CA VAL A 132 2.37 -5.19 14.06
C VAL A 132 3.54 -4.40 13.38
N ARG A 133 4.22 -4.96 12.37
CA ARG A 133 5.24 -4.39 11.50
C ARG A 133 4.94 -4.83 10.07
N LEU A 134 5.35 -4.08 9.05
CA LEU A 134 5.57 -4.62 7.70
C LEU A 134 7.09 -4.69 7.48
N PRO A 135 7.81 -5.76 7.89
CA PRO A 135 9.17 -5.96 7.44
C PRO A 135 9.07 -6.71 6.12
N GLU A 136 8.86 -5.95 5.04
CA GLU A 136 8.75 -6.32 3.61
C GLU A 136 7.89 -7.55 3.19
N CYS A 137 7.02 -8.07 4.07
CA CYS A 137 6.11 -9.25 3.95
C CYS A 137 6.70 -10.57 4.45
N THR A 138 6.61 -10.77 5.75
CA THR A 138 7.19 -11.91 6.48
C THR A 138 6.65 -13.26 6.00
N VAL A 139 7.51 -14.04 5.35
CA VAL A 139 7.48 -15.50 5.42
C VAL A 139 7.48 -15.87 6.92
N TYR A 140 6.56 -16.75 7.32
CA TYR A 140 6.29 -17.23 8.68
C TYR A 140 5.32 -16.43 9.56
N SER A 141 4.04 -16.78 9.44
CA SER A 141 3.24 -17.10 10.63
C SER A 141 2.77 -18.56 10.53
N THR A 142 3.65 -19.45 11.01
CA THR A 142 3.41 -20.82 11.48
C THR A 142 2.69 -21.82 10.58
N ALA A 143 3.47 -22.78 10.07
CA ALA A 143 3.15 -24.20 9.91
C ALA A 143 1.66 -24.61 9.84
N SER A 144 1.24 -25.11 8.67
CA SER A 144 0.25 -26.19 8.49
C SER A 144 0.21 -26.50 6.99
N ARG A 145 0.81 -27.56 6.44
CA ARG A 145 1.10 -28.91 6.95
C ARG A 145 2.36 -29.47 6.30
#